data_AF-A0A4Q7NQ80-F1
#
_entry.id   AF-A0A4Q7NQ80-F1
#
_cell.length_a   1.000
_cell.length_b   1.000
_cell.length_c   1.000
_cell.angle_alpha   90.00
_cell.angle_beta   90.00
_cell.angle_gamma   90.00
#
_symmetry.space_group_name_H-M   'P 1'
#
loop_
_entity.id
_entity.type
_entity.pdbx_description
1 polymer ?
#
loop_
_entity_poly.entity_id
_entity_poly.type
_entity_poly.pdbx_seq_one_letter_code
_entity_poly.pdbx_strand_id
1 'polypeptide(L)'
;MPGTPSPLPAVPRPCCGHPAGSPPAAGTGAYLDWVSHEVRSPLTVLAGYLEALLDGVGGELGAEQRELLLLARGGAERLTGFAEHLLHGPRT
;
A
#
# COMPACT_ATOMS: atom_id res chain seq x y z
N MET A 1 -15.46 34.02 6.22
CA MET A 1 -15.83 33.19 5.06
C MET A 1 -15.00 31.91 5.14
N PRO A 2 -15.59 30.72 5.30
CA PRO A 2 -14.84 29.49 5.14
C PRO A 2 -14.40 29.38 3.67
N GLY A 3 -13.09 29.27 3.44
CA GLY A 3 -12.55 29.08 2.10
C GLY A 3 -13.05 27.77 1.50
N THR A 4 -13.47 27.81 0.25
CA THR A 4 -13.80 26.60 -0.53
C THR A 4 -12.55 25.73 -0.65
N PRO A 5 -12.60 24.41 -0.37
CA PRO A 5 -11.46 23.54 -0.59
C PRO A 5 -11.10 23.52 -2.09
N SER A 6 -9.82 23.73 -2.38
CA SER A 6 -9.26 23.66 -3.73
C SER A 6 -9.51 22.27 -4.35
N PRO A 7 -9.93 22.16 -5.61
CA PRO A 7 -10.09 20.86 -6.26
C PRO A 7 -8.71 20.19 -6.33
N LEU A 8 -8.57 19.06 -5.65
CA LEU A 8 -7.37 18.22 -5.75
C LEU A 8 -7.10 17.93 -7.24
N PRO A 9 -5.84 17.98 -7.71
CA PRO A 9 -5.51 17.60 -9.07
C PRO A 9 -5.97 16.16 -9.31
N ALA A 10 -6.39 15.87 -10.55
CA ALA A 10 -6.86 14.54 -10.95
C ALA A 10 -5.70 13.53 -10.86
N VAL A 11 -5.51 12.94 -9.68
CA VAL A 11 -4.57 11.84 -9.48
C VAL A 11 -5.07 10.67 -10.34
N PRO A 12 -4.25 10.14 -11.27
CA PRO A 12 -4.65 8.99 -12.07
C PRO A 12 -4.98 7.83 -11.14
N ARG A 13 -6.23 7.39 -11.15
CA ARG A 13 -6.66 6.20 -10.40
C ARG A 13 -6.08 5.00 -11.14
N PRO A 14 -5.24 4.17 -10.52
CA PRO A 14 -4.82 2.92 -11.12
C PRO A 14 -6.09 2.13 -11.42
N CYS A 15 -6.19 1.74 -12.69
CA CYS A 15 -7.27 0.89 -13.17
C CYS A 15 -7.36 -0.33 -12.25
N CYS A 16 -8.53 -0.47 -11.62
CA CYS A 16 -9.13 -1.66 -11.04
C CYS A 16 -8.18 -2.73 -10.50
N GLY A 17 -8.33 -3.02 -9.20
CA GLY A 17 -7.98 -4.33 -8.65
C GLY A 17 -8.47 -5.44 -9.57
N HIS A 18 -7.54 -6.27 -10.03
CA HIS A 18 -7.90 -7.61 -10.40
C HIS A 18 -8.42 -8.30 -9.13
N PRO A 19 -9.53 -9.06 -9.19
CA PRO A 19 -9.71 -10.09 -8.19
C PRO A 19 -8.47 -10.98 -8.28
N ALA A 20 -7.79 -11.13 -7.15
CA ALA A 20 -6.88 -12.23 -6.93
C ALA A 20 -7.46 -13.47 -7.60
N GLY A 21 -6.73 -14.08 -8.55
CA GLY A 21 -7.15 -15.36 -9.12
C GLY A 21 -7.50 -16.32 -7.99
N SER A 22 -8.48 -17.21 -8.20
CA SER A 22 -8.93 -18.14 -7.14
C SER A 22 -7.74 -18.78 -6.41
N PRO A 23 -7.81 -18.92 -5.07
CA PRO A 23 -6.70 -19.44 -4.29
C PRO A 23 -6.26 -20.81 -4.84
N PRO A 24 -4.95 -21.12 -4.82
CA PRO A 24 -4.45 -22.38 -5.35
C PRO A 24 -5.06 -23.57 -4.61
N ALA A 25 -5.39 -24.63 -5.35
CA ALA A 25 -5.86 -25.87 -4.75
C ALA A 25 -4.71 -26.64 -4.09
N ALA A 26 -4.88 -26.93 -2.79
CA ALA A 26 -4.09 -27.79 -1.90
C ALA A 26 -2.65 -27.34 -1.51
N GLY A 27 -2.38 -27.40 -0.19
CA GLY A 27 -1.09 -27.19 0.45
C GLY A 27 -0.96 -25.84 1.16
N THR A 28 -0.72 -25.85 2.48
CA THR A 28 -0.57 -24.63 3.32
C THR A 28 0.48 -23.66 2.76
N GLY A 29 1.55 -24.18 2.15
CA GLY A 29 2.60 -23.39 1.51
C GLY A 29 2.09 -22.57 0.31
N ALA A 30 1.43 -23.22 -0.67
CA ALA A 30 0.92 -22.53 -1.85
C ALA A 30 -0.13 -21.46 -1.50
N TYR A 31 -0.93 -21.70 -0.45
CA TYR A 31 -1.87 -20.71 0.05
C TYR A 31 -1.15 -19.50 0.69
N LEU A 32 -0.12 -19.73 1.52
CA LEU A 32 0.68 -18.65 2.11
C LEU A 32 1.39 -17.82 1.04
N ASP A 33 1.93 -18.48 0.02
CA ASP A 33 2.59 -17.81 -1.10
C ASP A 33 1.61 -16.89 -1.84
N TRP A 34 0.40 -17.38 -2.11
CA TRP A 34 -0.67 -16.60 -2.73
C TRP A 34 -1.10 -15.41 -1.86
N VAL A 35 -1.35 -15.62 -0.57
CA VAL A 35 -1.71 -14.53 0.37
C VAL A 35 -0.62 -13.47 0.40
N SER A 36 0.65 -13.87 0.47
CA SER A 36 1.79 -12.93 0.45
C SER A 36 1.84 -12.10 -0.84
N HIS A 37 1.62 -12.72 -2.00
CA HIS A 37 1.59 -12.01 -3.28
C HIS A 37 0.42 -11.02 -3.37
N GLU A 38 -0.76 -11.45 -2.95
CA GLU A 38 -1.98 -10.62 -2.98
C GLU A 38 -1.94 -9.47 -1.98
N VAL A 39 -1.22 -9.61 -0.86
CA VAL A 39 -1.02 -8.52 0.11
C VAL A 39 0.08 -7.55 -0.34
N ARG A 40 1.11 -8.02 -1.05
CA ARG A 40 2.23 -7.18 -1.54
C ARG A 40 1.76 -6.12 -2.52
N SER A 41 0.90 -6.49 -3.47
CA SER A 41 0.38 -5.59 -4.51
C SER A 41 -0.34 -4.34 -3.94
N PRO A 42 -1.37 -4.46 -3.08
CA PRO A 42 -2.06 -3.31 -2.50
C PRO A 42 -1.18 -2.49 -1.55
N LEU A 43 -0.24 -3.11 -0.82
CA LEU A 43 0.72 -2.37 0.02
C LEU A 43 1.70 -1.54 -0.81
N THR A 44 2.16 -2.07 -1.95
CA THR A 44 3.03 -1.35 -2.89
C THR A 44 2.30 -0.13 -3.46
N VAL A 45 1.04 -0.30 -3.85
CA VAL A 45 0.19 0.80 -4.33
C VAL A 45 -0.05 1.85 -3.24
N LEU A 46 -0.33 1.42 -2.00
CA LEU A 46 -0.50 2.32 -0.86
C LEU A 46 0.78 3.14 -0.58
N ALA A 47 1.95 2.49 -0.58
CA ALA A 47 3.23 3.17 -0.42
C ALA A 47 3.45 4.25 -1.49
N GLY A 48 3.14 3.94 -2.76
CA GLY A 48 3.24 4.90 -3.86
C GLY A 48 2.31 6.12 -3.70
N TYR A 49 1.09 5.93 -3.18
CA TYR A 49 0.22 7.07 -2.87
C TYR A 49 0.74 7.93 -1.72
N LEU A 50 1.25 7.29 -0.67
CA LEU A 50 1.81 7.99 0.47
C LEU A 50 3.04 8.82 0.05
N GLU A 51 3.87 8.26 -0.83
CA GLU A 51 5.00 8.98 -1.45
C GLU A 51 4.52 10.16 -2.30
N ALA A 52 3.55 9.95 -3.20
CA ALA A 52 2.97 11.02 -4.00
C ALA A 52 2.40 12.17 -3.14
N LEU A 53 1.72 11.85 -2.03
CA LEU A 53 1.22 12.87 -1.11
C LEU A 53 2.36 13.63 -0.42
N LEU A 54 3.41 12.93 0.01
CA LEU A 54 4.59 13.54 0.63
C LEU A 54 5.40 14.42 -0.34
N ASP A 55 5.33 14.11 -1.63
CA ASP A 55 5.89 14.88 -2.75
C ASP A 55 5.01 16.06 -3.18
N GLY A 56 3.85 16.25 -2.54
CA GLY A 56 2.97 17.40 -2.74
C GLY A 56 1.96 17.26 -3.87
N VAL A 57 1.76 16.04 -4.42
CA VAL A 57 0.73 15.79 -5.46
C VAL A 57 -0.68 16.16 -4.97
N GLY A 58 -0.93 16.14 -3.66
CA GLY A 58 -2.19 16.55 -3.03
C GLY A 58 -2.25 18.01 -2.55
N GLY A 59 -1.22 18.82 -2.81
CA GLY A 59 -1.04 20.16 -2.24
C GLY A 59 -0.11 20.17 -1.02
N GLU A 60 0.03 21.34 -0.38
CA GLU A 60 0.88 21.50 0.79
C GLU A 60 0.34 20.73 2.00
N LEU A 61 1.25 20.05 2.70
CA LEU A 61 0.96 19.32 3.93
C LEU A 61 1.38 20.14 5.15
N GLY A 62 0.50 20.23 6.14
CA GLY A 62 0.86 20.68 7.48
C GLY A 62 1.86 19.71 8.15
N ALA A 63 2.56 20.18 9.18
CA ALA A 63 3.58 19.40 9.88
C ALA A 63 3.03 18.06 10.44
N GLU A 64 1.86 18.09 11.08
CA GLU A 64 1.20 16.91 11.64
C GLU A 64 0.76 15.93 10.54
N GLN A 65 0.21 16.43 9.43
CA GLN A 65 -0.19 15.58 8.30
C GLN A 65 1.02 14.88 7.69
N ARG A 66 2.13 15.60 7.52
CA ARG A 66 3.39 15.05 7.01
C ARG A 66 3.93 13.95 7.94
N GLU A 67 3.90 14.17 9.25
CA GLU A 67 4.33 13.17 10.23
C GLU A 67 3.47 11.90 10.16
N LEU A 68 2.15 12.04 10.14
CA LEU A 68 1.23 10.90 10.00
C LEU A 68 1.45 10.11 8.70
N LEU A 69 1.70 10.81 7.59
CA LEU A 69 2.00 10.16 6.30
C LEU A 69 3.34 9.43 6.31
N LEU A 70 4.36 9.98 6.96
CA LEU A 70 5.66 9.30 7.13
C LEU A 70 5.51 8.03 7.98
N LEU A 71 4.71 8.07 9.06
CA LEU A 71 4.41 6.91 9.90
C LEU A 71 3.66 5.83 9.10
N ALA A 72 2.65 6.22 8.32
CA ALA A 72 1.90 5.32 7.46
C ALA A 72 2.80 4.67 6.39
N ARG A 73 3.69 5.44 5.76
CA ARG A 73 4.61 4.93 4.74
C ARG A 73 5.57 3.89 5.31
N GLY A 74 6.19 4.20 6.47
CA GLY A 74 7.04 3.25 7.17
C GLY A 74 6.28 1.99 7.62
N GLY A 75 4.98 2.11 7.93
CA GLY A 75 4.11 0.96 8.19
C GLY A 75 3.90 0.06 6.97
N ALA A 76 3.60 0.66 5.80
CA ALA A 76 3.43 -0.06 4.55
C ALA A 76 4.72 -0.77 4.09
N GLU A 77 5.87 -0.10 4.22
CA GLU A 77 7.20 -0.67 3.93
C GLU A 77 7.49 -1.88 4.84
N ARG A 78 7.24 -1.77 6.16
CA ARG A 78 7.40 -2.88 7.10
C ARG A 78 6.50 -4.07 6.78
N LEU A 79 5.22 -3.82 6.48
CA LEU A 79 4.28 -4.89 6.11
C LEU A 79 4.67 -5.58 4.80
N THR A 80 5.23 -4.83 3.85
CA THR A 80 5.76 -5.40 2.60
C THR A 80 6.93 -6.35 2.90
N GLY A 81 7.87 -5.94 3.76
CA GLY A 81 8.96 -6.82 4.20
C GLY A 81 8.47 -8.06 4.96
N PHE A 82 7.43 -7.94 5.79
CA PHE A 82 6.83 -9.10 6.45
C PHE A 82 6.19 -10.08 5.45
N ALA A 83 5.48 -9.57 4.44
CA ALA A 83 4.90 -10.41 3.39
C ALA A 83 5.99 -11.17 2.59
N GLU A 84 7.15 -10.53 2.36
CA GLU A 84 8.31 -11.19 1.77
C GLU A 84 8.90 -12.27 2.70
N HIS A 85 8.94 -12.02 4.00
CA HIS A 85 9.48 -12.98 4.97
C HIS A 85 8.60 -14.23 5.13
N LEU A 86 7.28 -14.13 4.97
CA LEU A 86 6.37 -15.29 5.02
C LEU A 86 6.71 -16.37 3.97
N LEU A 87 7.25 -15.97 2.82
CA LEU A 87 7.67 -16.86 1.73
C LEU A 87 9.02 -17.55 2.01
N HIS A 88 9.91 -16.88 2.75
CA HIS A 88 11.32 -17.29 2.94
C HIS A 88 11.61 -17.77 4.37
N GLY A 89 10.63 -17.70 5.27
CA GLY A 89 10.75 -18.12 6.66
C GLY A 89 11.02 -19.63 6.77
N PRO A 90 11.80 -20.06 7.77
CA PRO A 90 12.12 -21.47 7.95
C PRO A 90 10.82 -22.26 8.18
N ARG A 91 10.53 -23.17 7.25
CA ARG A 91 9.45 -24.16 7.38
C ARG A 91 9.95 -25.26 8.32
N THR A 92 9.92 -25.01 9.63
CA THR A 92 10.21 -26.00 10.70
C THR A 92 8.95 -26.68 11.17
#